data_AF-A0A9P6XMZ4-F1
#
_entry.id   AF-A0A9P6XMZ4-F1
#
_cell.length_a   1.000
_cell.length_b   1.000
_cell.length_c   1.000
_cell.angle_alpha   90.00
_cell.angle_beta   90.00
_cell.angle_gamma   90.00
#
_symmetry.space_group_name_H-M   'P 1'
#
loop_
_entity.id
_entity.type
_entity.pdbx_description
1 polymer ?
#
loop_
_entity_poly.entity_id
_entity_poly.type
_entity_poly.pdbx_seq_one_letter_code
_entity_poly.pdbx_strand_id
1 'polypeptide(L)'
;MPKSLAYETQMDIRSAIEHDVLTDVVAKRFGVHQNTVINHANKWMPNRIRKKGSKQHLVSDIARRLIKREALNGSLRTAKEVHLKLEELGYSMSTRKLD
;
A
#
# COMPACT_ATOMS: atom_id res chain seq x y z
N MET A 1 10.38 -24.71 18.68
CA MET A 1 9.27 -23.75 18.50
C MET A 1 9.87 -22.36 18.32
N PRO A 2 9.39 -21.53 17.38
CA PRO A 2 9.80 -20.13 17.33
C PRO A 2 9.42 -19.47 18.66
N LYS A 3 10.34 -18.68 19.23
CA LYS A 3 10.08 -17.96 20.49
C LYS A 3 8.91 -17.00 20.28
N SER A 4 7.90 -17.10 21.12
CA SER A 4 6.82 -16.11 21.15
C SER A 4 7.37 -14.74 21.53
N LEU A 5 6.77 -13.67 21.00
CA LEU A 5 7.09 -12.31 21.40
C LEU A 5 6.88 -12.14 22.91
N ALA A 6 7.68 -11.27 23.53
CA ALA A 6 7.46 -10.89 24.92
C ALA A 6 6.02 -10.39 25.12
N TYR A 7 5.43 -10.71 26.28
CA TYR A 7 4.02 -10.41 26.56
C TYR A 7 3.71 -8.92 26.42
N GLU A 8 4.60 -8.05 26.90
CA GLU A 8 4.48 -6.59 26.77
C GLU A 8 4.44 -6.17 25.30
N THR A 9 5.35 -6.69 24.47
CA THR A 9 5.36 -6.43 23.03
C THR A 9 4.06 -6.88 22.36
N GLN A 10 3.46 -7.98 22.82
CA GLN A 10 2.15 -8.41 22.32
C GLN A 10 1.05 -7.42 22.69
N MET A 11 1.03 -6.89 23.93
CA MET A 11 0.05 -5.90 24.37
C MET A 11 0.20 -4.57 23.64
N ASP A 12 1.43 -4.13 23.41
CA ASP A 12 1.71 -2.90 22.65
C ASP A 12 1.29 -3.02 21.18
N ILE A 13 1.58 -4.17 20.54
CA ILE A 13 1.10 -4.48 19.19
C ILE A 13 -0.43 -4.49 19.16
N ARG A 14 -1.08 -5.08 20.17
CA ARG A 14 -2.54 -5.12 20.28
C ARG A 14 -3.13 -3.73 20.37
N SER A 15 -2.65 -2.92 21.31
CA SER A 15 -3.11 -1.54 21.51
C SER A 15 -2.93 -0.69 20.25
N ALA A 16 -1.79 -0.79 19.57
CA ALA A 16 -1.56 -0.06 18.32
C ALA A 16 -2.57 -0.41 17.22
N ILE A 17 -2.98 -1.69 17.14
CA ILE A 17 -3.96 -2.14 16.14
C ILE A 17 -5.39 -1.76 16.55
N GLU A 18 -5.71 -1.76 17.85
CA GLU A 18 -6.98 -1.24 18.38
C GLU A 18 -7.12 0.27 18.10
N HIS A 19 -6.01 1.01 18.09
CA HIS A 19 -5.94 2.40 17.64
C HIS A 19 -5.71 2.56 16.14
N ASP A 20 -6.04 1.54 15.35
CA ASP A 20 -6.18 1.64 13.89
C ASP A 20 -4.88 1.96 13.12
N VAL A 21 -3.71 1.71 13.73
CA VAL A 21 -2.40 1.87 13.12
C VAL A 21 -2.15 0.75 12.11
N LEU A 22 -1.56 1.09 10.95
CA LEU A 22 -1.28 0.13 9.88
C LEU A 22 -0.27 -0.95 10.31
N THR A 23 -0.51 -2.19 9.90
CA THR A 23 0.29 -3.35 10.35
C THR A 23 1.75 -3.29 9.93
N ASP A 24 2.09 -2.62 8.82
CA ASP A 24 3.47 -2.39 8.38
C ASP A 24 4.18 -1.34 9.26
N VAL A 25 3.47 -0.30 9.70
CA VAL A 25 3.98 0.71 10.63
C VAL A 25 4.25 0.07 12.00
N VAL A 26 3.29 -0.73 12.49
CA VAL A 26 3.45 -1.51 13.74
C VAL A 26 4.64 -2.48 13.61
N ALA A 27 4.74 -3.20 12.50
CA ALA A 27 5.84 -4.13 12.27
C ALA A 27 7.22 -3.46 12.34
N LYS A 28 7.37 -2.31 11.67
CA LYS A 28 8.61 -1.50 11.73
C LYS A 28 8.89 -1.02 13.14
N ARG A 29 7.88 -0.51 13.86
CA ARG A 29 8.03 0.03 15.22
C ARG A 29 8.57 -1.01 16.20
N PHE A 30 8.11 -2.25 16.10
CA PHE A 30 8.49 -3.32 17.02
C PHE A 30 9.59 -4.25 16.47
N GLY A 31 10.16 -3.95 15.29
CA GLY A 31 11.22 -4.76 14.69
C GLY A 31 10.78 -6.19 14.36
N VAL A 32 9.49 -6.40 14.07
CA VAL A 32 8.92 -7.73 13.76
C VAL A 32 8.48 -7.82 12.31
N HIS A 33 8.36 -9.04 11.79
CA HIS A 33 7.81 -9.25 10.46
C HIS A 33 6.32 -8.85 10.41
N GLN A 34 5.87 -8.20 9.33
CA GLN A 34 4.47 -7.76 9.19
C GLN A 34 3.47 -8.92 9.35
N ASN A 35 3.83 -10.10 8.85
CA ASN A 35 2.98 -11.29 8.97
C ASN A 35 2.75 -11.72 10.44
N THR A 36 3.72 -11.48 11.32
CA THR A 36 3.58 -11.72 12.76
C THR A 36 2.49 -10.82 13.34
N VAL A 37 2.51 -9.52 13.01
CA VAL A 37 1.48 -8.56 13.41
C VAL A 37 0.11 -8.96 12.87
N ILE A 38 0.03 -9.37 11.60
CA ILE A 38 -1.23 -9.81 10.97
C ILE A 38 -1.81 -11.04 11.67
N ASN A 39 -0.98 -12.03 12.00
CA ASN A 39 -1.41 -13.26 12.68
C ASN A 39 -1.96 -12.96 14.08
N HIS A 40 -1.23 -12.15 14.86
CA HIS A 40 -1.67 -11.71 16.18
C HIS A 40 -2.99 -10.93 16.11
N ALA A 41 -3.07 -9.99 15.17
CA ALA A 41 -4.28 -9.21 14.98
C ALA A 41 -5.47 -10.06 14.54
N ASN A 42 -5.28 -11.09 13.70
CA ASN A 42 -6.35 -12.00 13.28
C ASN A 42 -6.83 -12.84 14.47
N LYS A 43 -5.92 -13.22 15.37
CA LYS A 43 -6.23 -13.95 16.59
C LYS A 43 -7.03 -13.11 17.58
N TRP A 44 -6.64 -11.85 17.80
CA TRP A 44 -7.28 -10.98 18.79
C TRP A 44 -8.54 -10.28 18.26
N MET A 45 -8.58 -9.99 16.96
CA MET A 45 -9.63 -9.20 16.33
C MET A 45 -10.06 -9.87 15.00
N PRO A 46 -10.75 -11.03 15.07
CA PRO A 46 -11.12 -11.81 13.88
C PRO A 46 -12.04 -11.05 12.93
N ASN A 47 -12.88 -10.14 13.46
CA ASN A 47 -13.83 -9.34 12.68
C ASN A 47 -13.26 -7.97 12.26
N ARG A 48 -11.95 -7.73 12.38
CA ARG A 48 -11.40 -6.41 12.03
C ARG A 48 -11.49 -6.14 10.53
N ILE A 49 -11.94 -4.94 10.18
CA ILE A 49 -11.86 -4.44 8.80
C ILE A 49 -10.39 -4.18 8.49
N ARG A 50 -9.84 -4.92 7.52
CA ARG A 50 -8.45 -4.74 7.11
C ARG A 50 -8.33 -3.44 6.34
N LYS A 51 -7.66 -2.43 6.92
CA LYS A 51 -7.07 -1.34 6.12
C LYS A 51 -6.00 -1.98 5.23
N LYS A 52 -6.39 -2.33 4.00
CA LYS A 52 -5.43 -2.74 2.97
C LYS A 52 -4.46 -1.57 2.88
N GLY A 53 -3.19 -1.79 3.26
CA GLY A 53 -2.16 -0.77 3.09
C GLY A 53 -2.28 -0.29 1.66
N SER A 54 -2.76 0.94 1.49
CA SER A 54 -2.94 1.50 0.17
C SER A 54 -1.54 1.48 -0.43
N LYS A 55 -1.35 0.74 -1.53
CA LYS A 55 -0.16 0.98 -2.34
C LYS A 55 -0.21 2.47 -2.62
N GLN A 56 0.78 3.21 -2.14
CA GLN A 56 0.92 4.61 -2.52
C GLN A 56 1.12 4.60 -4.03
N HIS A 57 0.03 4.81 -4.74
CA HIS A 57 0.05 4.88 -6.18
C HIS A 57 0.51 6.29 -6.51
N LEU A 58 1.64 6.39 -7.20
CA LEU A 58 2.19 7.65 -7.70
C LEU A 58 1.14 8.42 -8.54
N VAL A 59 0.22 7.68 -9.16
CA VAL A 59 -0.93 8.20 -9.88
C VAL A 59 -2.20 7.75 -9.18
N SER A 60 -3.12 8.70 -8.92
CA SER A 60 -4.41 8.38 -8.30
C SER A 60 -5.20 7.35 -9.10
N ASP A 61 -6.10 6.63 -8.43
CA ASP A 61 -6.96 5.63 -9.08
C ASP A 61 -7.86 6.25 -10.16
N ILE A 62 -8.27 7.51 -10.00
CA ILE A 62 -9.08 8.24 -10.97
C ILE A 62 -8.27 8.48 -12.25
N ALA A 63 -7.08 9.05 -12.11
CA ALA A 63 -6.20 9.33 -13.26
C ALA A 63 -5.80 8.03 -13.98
N ARG A 64 -5.52 6.95 -13.24
CA ARG A 64 -5.24 5.64 -13.83
C ARG A 64 -6.41 5.10 -14.66
N ARG A 65 -7.64 5.25 -14.19
CA ARG A 65 -8.85 4.84 -14.93
C ARG A 65 -9.04 5.66 -16.20
N LEU A 66 -8.76 6.96 -16.15
CA LEU A 66 -8.85 7.86 -17.31
C LEU A 66 -7.82 7.47 -18.38
N ILE A 67 -6.54 7.35 -18.02
CA ILE A 67 -5.47 6.92 -18.93
C ILE A 67 -5.80 5.56 -19.55
N LYS A 68 -6.31 4.61 -18.74
CA LYS A 68 -6.70 3.28 -19.25
C LYS A 68 -7.81 3.38 -20.30
N ARG A 69 -8.81 4.25 -20.10
CA ARG A 69 -9.89 4.45 -21.09
C ARG A 69 -9.36 5.07 -22.38
N GLU A 70 -8.52 6.10 -22.29
CA GLU A 70 -7.95 6.75 -23.48
C GLU A 70 -7.03 5.80 -24.25
N ALA A 71 -6.25 4.97 -23.56
CA ALA A 71 -5.43 3.94 -24.21
C ALA A 71 -6.29 2.86 -24.90
N LEU A 72 -7.35 2.38 -24.25
CA LEU A 72 -8.29 1.41 -24.84
C LEU A 72 -9.05 1.98 -26.04
N ASN A 73 -9.36 3.28 -26.02
CA ASN A 73 -9.99 3.99 -27.13
C ASN A 73 -9.00 4.34 -28.26
N GLY A 74 -7.71 4.00 -28.10
CA GLY A 74 -6.66 4.26 -29.08
C GLY A 74 -6.23 5.73 -29.18
N SER A 75 -6.62 6.57 -28.21
CA SER A 75 -6.22 7.98 -28.08
C SER A 75 -4.82 8.14 -27.50
N LEU A 76 -4.35 7.17 -26.71
CA LEU A 76 -2.97 7.08 -26.21
C LEU A 76 -2.37 5.74 -26.67
N ARG A 77 -1.53 5.77 -27.70
CA ARG A 77 -0.99 4.56 -28.34
C ARG A 77 0.40 4.21 -27.87
N THR A 78 1.12 5.18 -27.32
CA THR A 78 2.52 5.04 -26.91
C THR A 78 2.72 5.36 -25.43
N ALA A 79 3.76 4.79 -24.83
CA ALA A 79 4.17 5.12 -23.47
C ALA A 79 4.50 6.62 -23.31
N LYS A 80 5.00 7.26 -24.39
CA LYS A 80 5.29 8.69 -24.41
C LYS A 80 4.02 9.54 -24.30
N GLU A 81 2.98 9.20 -25.05
CA GLU A 81 1.69 9.90 -24.96
C GLU A 81 1.04 9.72 -23.59
N VAL A 82 1.10 8.51 -23.02
CA VAL A 82 0.64 8.27 -21.64
C VAL A 82 1.42 9.10 -20.63
N HIS A 83 2.73 9.21 -20.79
CA HIS A 83 3.56 10.01 -19.91
C HIS A 83 3.22 11.51 -19.99
N LEU A 84 3.14 12.08 -21.20
CA LEU A 84 2.73 13.47 -21.39
C LEU A 84 1.34 13.75 -20.78
N LYS A 85 0.40 12.81 -20.97
CA LYS A 85 -0.94 12.95 -20.38
C LYS A 85 -0.92 12.93 -18.85
N LEU A 86 -0.05 12.12 -18.25
CA LEU A 86 0.15 12.12 -16.80
C LEU A 86 0.78 13.43 -16.30
N GLU A 87 1.72 14.01 -17.04
CA GLU A 87 2.29 15.33 -16.73
C GLU A 87 1.24 16.44 -16.84
N GLU A 88 0.40 16.44 -17.88
CA GLU A 88 -0.74 17.37 -18.03
C GLU A 88 -1.69 17.31 -16.83
N LEU A 89 -1.88 16.12 -16.25
CA LEU A 89 -2.71 15.89 -15.07
C LEU A 89 -1.98 16.22 -13.75
N GLY A 90 -0.76 16.76 -13.81
CA GLY A 90 0.04 17.18 -12.66
C GLY A 90 0.84 16.06 -11.98
N TYR A 91 0.97 14.89 -12.61
CA TYR A 91 1.80 13.81 -12.09
C TYR A 91 3.22 13.89 -12.65
N SER A 92 4.17 14.30 -11.81
CA SER A 92 5.59 14.28 -12.14
C SER A 92 6.12 12.85 -12.17
N MET A 93 6.46 12.34 -13.36
CA MET A 93 6.95 10.97 -13.57
C MET A 93 8.35 11.01 -14.18
N SER A 94 9.33 10.32 -13.57
CA SER A 94 10.64 10.11 -14.22
C SER A 94 10.48 9.11 -15.36
N THR A 95 10.72 9.52 -16.60
CA THR A 95 10.88 8.57 -17.71
C THR A 95 12.25 7.91 -17.60
N ARG A 96 12.30 6.59 -17.42
CA ARG A 96 13.47 5.83 -17.87
C ARG A 96 13.36 5.73 -19.38
N LYS A 97 14.38 6.21 -20.08
CA LYS A 97 14.52 5.98 -21.52
C LYS A 97 14.44 4.47 -21.77
N LEU A 98 13.43 4.06 -22.52
CA LEU A 98 13.40 2.75 -23.15
C LEU A 98 14.21 2.96 -24.44
N ASP A 99 15.50 2.68 -24.35
CA ASP A 99 16.41 2.56 -25.49
C ASP A 99 16.18 1.22 -26.20
#